data_AF-A0A850LQG9-F1
#
_entry.id   AF-A0A850LQG9-F1
#
_cell.length_a   1.000
_cell.length_b   1.000
_cell.length_c   1.000
_cell.angle_alpha   90.00
_cell.angle_beta   90.00
_cell.angle_gamma   90.00
#
_symmetry.space_group_name_H-M   'P 1'
#
loop_
_entity.id
_entity.type
_entity.pdbx_description
1 polymer ?
#
loop_
_entity_poly.entity_id
_entity_poly.type
_entity_poly.pdbx_seq_one_letter_code
_entity_poly.pdbx_strand_id
1 'polypeptide(L)'
;MEIDELKKIIIKNEEIYKELDKKFQIILIEDKINQVFQISNTNNIIYAKVSRRGWSKYEWNSLKSLHKKGYYVPKPIHYIPLDTPISTGWSFGNLIQENGIIFYYPITGKSLMKSYSLDKLISVLNLLYKFHKENIKTSSPIKEYQEFEVKRGLKYLKDLKMSNNIKLVRTIKNYEKLRIDFGLIHGDARPEHFIFHNNKIGMIDLEGTCIGDPFKDFAILLAELYFYGYEINLTDYSMINKLFGRELADNEVLRLNFFLIRRILVKMKYSKLVRSKEDIIKTLKALCDYGNKLLDKEEQKVLILDTSAFLGGYNPNIITIKQQTIPEVFDEVKTPSVKSILDFSVETGKLQLYSPSSQFIKEVKNISEKSGDSFVLSEVDIKILALALEVQRKKGFIPTLITDDYAMQNIAGKLNIKFKPILEKEISDLIKWKIYCPGCKESFNNIPKTKICPNCGTNLKRFSSKKTKI
;
A
#
# COMPACT_ATOMS: atom_id res chain seq x y z
N MET A 1 -24.78 31.55 -7.84
CA MET A 1 -25.50 31.76 -9.10
C MET A 1 -26.95 32.04 -8.78
N GLU A 2 -27.47 33.14 -9.32
CA GLU A 2 -28.88 33.50 -9.14
C GLU A 2 -29.78 32.74 -10.12
N ILE A 3 -31.06 32.55 -9.77
CA ILE A 3 -32.02 31.82 -10.63
C ILE A 3 -32.17 32.49 -12.00
N ASP A 4 -32.22 33.83 -12.04
CA ASP A 4 -32.35 34.59 -13.30
C ASP A 4 -31.13 34.44 -14.20
N GLU A 5 -29.94 34.31 -13.61
CA GLU A 5 -28.70 34.04 -14.34
C GLU A 5 -28.74 32.65 -14.96
N LEU A 6 -29.10 31.62 -14.17
CA LEU A 6 -29.26 30.26 -14.66
C LEU A 6 -30.31 30.17 -15.77
N LYS A 7 -31.43 30.88 -15.63
CA LYS A 7 -32.49 30.93 -16.65
C LYS A 7 -31.98 31.49 -17.98
N LYS A 8 -31.17 32.55 -17.95
CA LYS A 8 -30.53 33.11 -19.17
C LYS A 8 -29.59 32.11 -19.82
N ILE A 9 -28.81 31.37 -19.03
CA ILE A 9 -27.89 30.33 -19.53
C ILE A 9 -28.67 29.21 -20.22
N ILE A 10 -29.77 28.74 -19.61
CA ILE A 10 -30.64 27.69 -20.17
C ILE A 10 -31.23 28.13 -21.52
N ILE A 11 -31.80 29.34 -21.59
CA ILE A 11 -32.45 29.84 -22.82
C ILE A 11 -31.45 30.00 -23.97
N LYS A 12 -30.18 30.33 -23.68
CA LYS A 12 -29.12 30.49 -24.68
C LYS A 12 -28.56 29.15 -25.20
N ASN A 13 -28.82 28.04 -24.52
CA ASN A 13 -28.23 26.74 -24.84
C ASN A 13 -29.29 25.81 -25.43
N GLU A 14 -29.28 25.62 -26.75
CA GLU A 14 -30.29 24.83 -27.45
C GLU A 14 -30.40 23.38 -26.97
N GLU A 15 -29.29 22.74 -26.57
CA GLU A 15 -29.32 21.35 -26.10
C GLU A 15 -30.14 21.22 -24.82
N ILE A 16 -30.03 22.18 -23.90
CA ILE A 16 -30.80 22.18 -22.65
C ILE A 16 -32.22 22.68 -22.91
N TYR A 17 -32.37 23.72 -23.73
CA TYR A 17 -33.68 24.30 -24.02
C TYR A 17 -34.59 23.33 -24.80
N LYS A 18 -34.05 22.45 -25.65
CA LYS A 18 -34.84 21.40 -26.32
C LYS A 18 -35.44 20.40 -25.34
N GLU A 19 -34.79 20.18 -24.19
CA GLU A 19 -35.30 19.31 -23.13
C GLU A 19 -36.41 19.96 -22.30
N LEU A 20 -36.55 21.29 -22.39
CA LEU A 20 -37.43 22.11 -21.58
C LEU A 20 -38.37 22.91 -22.50
N ASP A 21 -39.63 22.51 -22.60
CA ASP A 21 -40.68 23.32 -23.23
C ASP A 21 -40.61 24.81 -22.84
N LYS A 22 -41.17 25.72 -23.67
CA LYS A 22 -41.06 27.20 -23.52
C LYS A 22 -41.40 27.75 -22.12
N LYS A 23 -42.06 26.97 -21.26
CA LYS A 23 -42.33 27.28 -19.84
C LYS A 23 -41.72 26.20 -18.94
N PHE A 24 -40.81 26.61 -18.06
CA PHE A 24 -40.21 25.78 -17.01
C PHE A 24 -40.07 26.56 -15.70
N GLN A 25 -40.04 25.84 -14.59
CA GLN A 25 -39.80 26.36 -13.24
C GLN A 25 -38.41 25.96 -12.78
N ILE A 26 -37.74 26.84 -12.04
CA ILE A 26 -36.45 26.57 -11.38
C ILE A 26 -36.65 26.68 -9.87
N ILE A 27 -36.16 25.69 -9.13
CA ILE A 27 -36.17 25.67 -7.66
C ILE A 27 -34.76 25.34 -7.19
N LEU A 28 -34.20 26.17 -6.30
CA LEU A 28 -32.96 25.86 -5.59
C LEU A 28 -33.24 24.81 -4.51
N ILE A 29 -32.59 23.65 -4.60
CA ILE A 29 -32.83 22.52 -3.69
C ILE A 29 -31.66 22.24 -2.74
N GLU A 30 -30.44 22.67 -3.10
CA GLU A 30 -29.28 22.60 -2.23
C GLU A 30 -28.37 23.81 -2.47
N ASP A 31 -27.92 24.44 -1.39
CA ASP A 31 -27.04 25.61 -1.42
C ASP A 31 -25.93 25.53 -0.37
N LYS A 32 -25.18 24.43 -0.39
CA LYS A 32 -24.09 24.18 0.56
C LYS A 32 -22.73 24.18 -0.14
N ILE A 33 -22.13 23.01 -0.26
CA ILE A 33 -20.85 22.81 -0.95
C ILE A 33 -21.03 23.02 -2.44
N ASN A 34 -22.16 22.57 -2.98
CA ASN A 34 -22.59 22.78 -4.36
C ASN A 34 -23.94 23.49 -4.34
N GLN A 35 -24.23 24.22 -5.42
CA GLN A 35 -25.58 24.73 -5.69
C GLN A 35 -26.28 23.77 -6.64
N VAL A 36 -27.42 23.23 -6.24
CA VAL A 36 -28.20 22.30 -7.07
C VAL A 36 -29.59 22.89 -7.28
N PHE A 37 -29.97 23.02 -8.55
CA PHE A 37 -31.27 23.51 -8.98
C PHE A 37 -32.05 22.38 -9.63
N GLN A 38 -33.30 22.19 -9.20
CA GLN A 38 -34.26 21.39 -9.93
C GLN A 38 -34.93 22.30 -10.97
N ILE A 39 -34.95 21.85 -12.22
CA ILE A 39 -35.60 22.54 -13.33
C ILE A 39 -36.65 21.58 -13.87
N SER A 40 -37.91 22.02 -13.88
CA SER A 40 -39.03 21.16 -14.25
C SER A 40 -40.02 21.87 -15.16
N ASN A 41 -40.56 21.13 -16.11
CA ASN A 41 -41.75 21.51 -16.87
C ASN A 41 -42.84 20.43 -16.70
N THR A 42 -43.86 20.43 -17.56
CA THR A 42 -44.95 19.44 -17.51
C THR A 42 -44.49 18.00 -17.77
N ASN A 43 -43.39 17.80 -18.50
CA ASN A 43 -42.99 16.51 -19.04
C ASN A 43 -41.68 15.97 -18.44
N ASN A 44 -40.79 16.86 -18.01
CA ASN A 44 -39.40 16.58 -17.67
C ASN A 44 -38.98 17.24 -16.36
N ILE A 45 -38.09 16.55 -15.64
CA ILE A 45 -37.33 17.10 -14.52
C ILE A 45 -35.86 16.90 -14.82
N ILE A 46 -35.10 17.99 -14.85
CA ILE A 46 -33.65 18.00 -14.99
C ILE A 46 -33.02 18.73 -13.81
N TYR A 47 -31.75 18.46 -13.55
CA TYR A 47 -31.01 19.07 -12.47
C TYR A 47 -29.82 19.83 -13.05
N ALA A 48 -29.56 21.01 -12.50
CA ALA A 48 -28.34 21.77 -12.75
C ALA A 48 -27.50 21.81 -11.48
N LYS A 49 -26.32 21.21 -11.51
CA LYS A 49 -25.33 21.24 -10.41
C LYS A 49 -24.22 22.22 -10.75
N VAL A 50 -24.08 23.26 -9.93
CA VAL A 50 -22.98 24.23 -9.97
C VAL A 50 -21.99 23.86 -8.86
N SER A 51 -20.80 23.41 -9.26
CA SER A 51 -19.73 23.07 -8.33
C SER A 51 -19.03 24.33 -7.82
N ARG A 52 -18.95 24.54 -6.50
CA ARG A 52 -18.14 25.63 -5.92
C ARG A 52 -16.67 25.26 -5.70
N ARG A 53 -16.31 23.97 -5.90
CA ARG A 53 -14.98 23.43 -5.59
C ARG A 53 -14.08 23.18 -6.80
N GLY A 54 -14.53 23.52 -8.01
CA GLY A 54 -13.74 23.31 -9.24
C GLY A 54 -13.65 21.86 -9.74
N TRP A 55 -14.52 20.94 -9.28
CA TRP A 55 -14.47 19.52 -9.67
C TRP A 55 -15.50 19.13 -10.73
N SER A 56 -16.28 20.10 -11.23
CA SER A 56 -17.40 19.83 -12.14
C SER A 56 -16.98 19.11 -13.42
N LYS A 57 -15.79 19.41 -13.96
CA LYS A 57 -15.28 18.75 -15.15
C LYS A 57 -15.02 17.26 -14.95
N TYR A 58 -14.45 16.87 -13.81
CA TYR A 58 -14.17 15.47 -13.49
C TYR A 58 -15.45 14.69 -13.23
N GLU A 59 -16.40 15.30 -12.53
CA GLU A 59 -17.72 14.71 -12.32
C GLU A 59 -18.47 14.51 -13.64
N TRP A 60 -18.47 15.51 -14.52
CA TRP A 60 -19.04 15.41 -15.87
C TRP A 60 -18.43 14.27 -16.69
N ASN A 61 -17.10 14.19 -16.72
CA ASN A 61 -16.40 13.12 -17.43
C ASN A 61 -16.74 11.73 -16.85
N SER A 62 -16.86 11.64 -15.53
CA SER A 62 -17.24 10.41 -14.84
C SER A 62 -18.67 10.01 -15.18
N LEU A 63 -19.64 10.94 -15.10
CA LEU A 63 -21.04 10.72 -15.49
C LEU A 63 -21.15 10.19 -16.92
N LYS A 64 -20.50 10.86 -17.88
CA LYS A 64 -20.49 10.41 -19.29
C LYS A 64 -19.92 9.01 -19.47
N SER A 65 -18.76 8.76 -18.86
CA SER A 65 -18.07 7.47 -18.97
C SER A 65 -18.90 6.33 -18.36
N LEU A 66 -19.45 6.54 -17.16
CA LEU A 66 -20.21 5.52 -16.44
C LEU A 66 -21.58 5.27 -17.08
N HIS A 67 -22.27 6.33 -17.52
CA HIS A 67 -23.52 6.19 -18.26
C HIS A 67 -23.31 5.39 -19.55
N LYS A 68 -22.25 5.68 -20.32
CA LYS A 68 -21.90 4.93 -21.54
C LYS A 68 -21.58 3.45 -21.26
N LYS A 69 -21.01 3.15 -20.09
CA LYS A 69 -20.74 1.78 -19.63
C LYS A 69 -21.98 1.05 -19.08
N GLY A 70 -23.15 1.70 -19.07
CA GLY A 70 -24.41 1.09 -18.62
C GLY A 70 -24.62 1.11 -17.10
N TYR A 71 -23.80 1.84 -16.35
CA TYR A 71 -24.06 2.05 -14.92
C TYR A 71 -25.31 2.92 -14.74
N TYR A 72 -26.10 2.63 -13.71
CA TYR A 72 -27.27 3.44 -13.36
C TYR A 72 -26.83 4.70 -12.63
N VAL A 73 -26.43 5.71 -13.39
CA VAL A 73 -26.00 7.03 -12.89
C VAL A 73 -26.90 8.11 -13.50
N PRO A 74 -26.95 9.34 -12.95
CA PRO A 74 -27.66 10.45 -13.58
C PRO A 74 -27.28 10.58 -15.06
N LYS A 75 -28.28 10.73 -15.93
CA LYS A 75 -28.05 10.77 -17.37
C LYS A 75 -27.53 12.16 -17.74
N PRO A 76 -26.26 12.31 -18.19
CA PRO A 76 -25.70 13.61 -18.53
C PRO A 76 -26.42 14.21 -19.74
N ILE A 77 -26.72 15.51 -19.67
CA ILE A 77 -27.30 16.31 -20.77
C ILE A 77 -26.21 17.19 -21.36
N HIS A 78 -25.73 18.17 -20.59
CA HIS A 78 -24.76 19.17 -21.07
C HIS A 78 -23.85 19.67 -19.94
N TYR A 79 -22.68 20.22 -20.32
CA TYR A 79 -21.74 20.84 -19.39
C TYR A 79 -21.34 22.22 -19.89
N ILE A 80 -21.48 23.23 -19.02
CA ILE A 80 -21.13 24.62 -19.33
C ILE A 80 -20.00 25.07 -18.40
N PRO A 81 -18.78 25.34 -18.90
CA PRO A 81 -17.72 25.94 -18.09
C PRO A 81 -18.10 27.37 -17.69
N LEU A 82 -17.80 27.76 -16.45
CA LEU A 82 -18.08 29.11 -15.92
C LEU A 82 -16.83 29.97 -15.80
N ASP A 83 -15.68 29.36 -15.47
CA ASP A 83 -14.43 30.07 -15.23
C ASP A 83 -13.28 29.48 -16.07
N THR A 84 -12.19 30.23 -16.22
CA THR A 84 -10.94 29.70 -16.75
C THR A 84 -10.32 28.68 -15.77
N PRO A 85 -9.79 27.55 -16.26
CA PRO A 85 -9.28 26.51 -15.38
C PRO A 85 -8.08 27.00 -14.55
N ILE A 86 -8.08 26.74 -13.24
CA ILE A 86 -7.02 27.15 -12.31
C ILE A 86 -6.25 25.92 -11.85
N SER A 87 -4.92 25.92 -12.02
CA SER A 87 -4.06 24.92 -11.41
C SER A 87 -3.92 25.22 -9.92
N THR A 88 -4.51 24.40 -9.06
CA THR A 88 -4.34 24.51 -7.61
C THR A 88 -3.45 23.38 -7.12
N GLY A 89 -2.35 23.72 -6.43
CA GLY A 89 -1.46 22.72 -5.82
C GLY A 89 -2.07 21.97 -4.62
N TRP A 90 -3.37 22.13 -4.37
CA TRP A 90 -4.02 21.73 -3.12
C TRP A 90 -4.82 20.42 -3.22
N SER A 91 -4.87 19.80 -4.40
CA SER A 91 -5.80 18.70 -4.65
C SER A 91 -5.26 17.64 -5.61
N PHE A 92 -4.84 16.51 -5.05
CA PHE A 92 -4.52 15.25 -5.75
C PHE A 92 -3.52 15.40 -6.91
N GLY A 93 -2.33 15.94 -6.64
CA GLY A 93 -1.36 16.25 -7.69
C GLY A 93 -1.75 17.50 -8.45
N ASN A 94 -1.05 17.85 -9.52
CA ASN A 94 -1.31 19.04 -10.34
C ASN A 94 -2.61 18.90 -11.16
N LEU A 95 -3.76 18.71 -10.50
CA LEU A 95 -5.06 18.66 -11.16
C LEU A 95 -5.58 20.08 -11.39
N ILE A 96 -6.09 20.30 -12.59
CA ILE A 96 -6.69 21.56 -13.00
C ILE A 96 -8.12 21.59 -12.46
N GLN A 97 -8.46 22.61 -11.67
CA GLN A 97 -9.82 22.87 -11.23
C GLN A 97 -10.56 23.70 -12.28
N GLU A 98 -11.79 23.30 -12.60
CA GLU A 98 -12.67 23.97 -13.56
C GLU A 98 -14.08 24.03 -12.97
N ASN A 99 -14.57 25.25 -12.75
CA ASN A 99 -15.94 25.50 -12.34
C ASN A 99 -16.85 25.45 -13.57
N GLY A 100 -18.04 24.91 -13.36
CA GLY A 100 -18.98 24.66 -14.43
C GLY A 100 -20.33 24.20 -13.90
N ILE A 101 -21.31 24.23 -14.79
CA ILE A 101 -22.66 23.73 -14.56
C ILE A 101 -22.81 22.39 -15.26
N ILE A 102 -23.21 21.37 -14.51
CA ILE A 102 -23.57 20.06 -15.04
C ILE A 102 -25.09 19.96 -15.11
N PHE A 103 -25.63 19.74 -16.30
CA PHE A 103 -27.04 19.43 -16.52
C PHE A 103 -27.22 17.93 -16.72
N TYR A 104 -28.17 17.34 -16.01
CA TYR A 104 -28.44 15.90 -16.08
C TYR A 104 -29.90 15.57 -15.71
N TYR A 105 -30.39 14.43 -16.18
CA TYR A 105 -31.61 13.86 -15.61
C TYR A 105 -31.28 13.12 -14.32
N PRO A 106 -32.09 13.31 -13.26
CA PRO A 106 -31.88 12.64 -11.99
C PRO A 106 -32.18 11.14 -12.12
N ILE A 107 -31.65 10.36 -11.18
CA ILE A 107 -32.17 9.02 -10.92
C ILE A 107 -33.18 9.07 -9.77
N THR A 108 -34.29 8.36 -9.92
CA THR A 108 -35.34 8.26 -8.90
C THR A 108 -35.06 7.09 -7.98
N GLY A 109 -35.52 7.14 -6.73
CA GLY A 109 -35.45 6.00 -5.80
C GLY A 109 -35.23 6.38 -4.34
N LYS A 110 -35.03 5.37 -3.50
CA LYS A 110 -34.66 5.54 -2.08
C LYS A 110 -33.19 5.21 -1.90
N SER A 111 -32.45 6.01 -1.14
CA SER A 111 -31.06 5.71 -0.85
C SER A 111 -30.90 4.49 0.08
N LEU A 112 -29.72 3.87 0.12
CA LEU A 112 -29.38 2.85 1.12
C LEU A 112 -29.64 3.40 2.52
N MET A 113 -29.24 4.64 2.77
CA MET A 113 -29.47 5.33 4.04
C MET A 113 -30.95 5.37 4.45
N LYS A 114 -31.85 5.74 3.54
CA LYS A 114 -33.29 5.88 3.83
C LYS A 114 -34.05 4.56 3.85
N SER A 115 -33.44 3.46 3.40
CA SER A 115 -34.14 2.19 3.18
C SER A 115 -33.26 0.99 3.49
N TYR A 116 -32.42 1.12 4.52
CA TYR A 116 -31.37 0.17 4.87
C TYR A 116 -31.93 -1.25 5.12
N SER A 117 -31.25 -2.24 4.57
CA SER A 117 -31.34 -3.65 4.93
C SER A 117 -29.98 -4.31 4.66
N LEU A 118 -29.70 -5.45 5.30
CA LEU A 118 -28.46 -6.19 5.07
C LEU A 118 -28.31 -6.62 3.61
N ASP A 119 -29.39 -7.10 2.98
CA ASP A 119 -29.38 -7.49 1.57
C ASP A 119 -29.03 -6.33 0.63
N LYS A 120 -29.52 -5.13 0.93
CA LYS A 120 -29.19 -3.92 0.18
C LYS A 120 -27.75 -3.50 0.37
N LEU A 121 -27.22 -3.58 1.59
CA LEU A 121 -25.80 -3.36 1.86
C LEU A 121 -24.94 -4.34 1.04
N ILE A 122 -25.27 -5.63 1.08
CA ILE A 122 -24.57 -6.67 0.30
C ILE A 122 -24.64 -6.35 -1.20
N SER A 123 -25.80 -5.90 -1.68
CA SER A 123 -25.97 -5.54 -3.09
C SER A 123 -25.13 -4.32 -3.49
N VAL A 124 -24.96 -3.32 -2.62
CA VAL A 124 -24.05 -2.18 -2.84
C VAL A 124 -22.59 -2.62 -2.80
N LEU A 125 -22.21 -3.49 -1.88
CA LEU A 125 -20.85 -4.04 -1.83
C LEU A 125 -20.52 -4.83 -3.10
N ASN A 126 -21.46 -5.62 -3.61
CA ASN A 126 -21.34 -6.32 -4.90
C ASN A 126 -21.21 -5.34 -6.08
N LEU A 127 -21.99 -4.25 -6.09
CA LEU A 127 -21.86 -3.19 -7.09
C LEU A 127 -20.46 -2.58 -7.06
N LEU A 128 -19.96 -2.20 -5.88
CA LEU A 128 -18.62 -1.61 -5.72
C LEU A 128 -17.52 -2.60 -6.14
N TYR A 129 -17.61 -3.85 -5.72
CA TYR A 129 -16.67 -4.90 -6.12
C TYR A 129 -16.61 -5.07 -7.65
N LYS A 130 -17.77 -5.15 -8.31
CA LYS A 130 -17.87 -5.20 -9.76
C LYS A 130 -17.28 -3.94 -10.39
N PHE A 131 -17.64 -2.77 -9.87
CA PHE A 131 -17.18 -1.47 -10.32
C PHE A 131 -15.66 -1.34 -10.28
N HIS A 132 -15.02 -1.79 -9.19
CA HIS A 132 -13.56 -1.78 -9.05
C HIS A 132 -12.90 -2.78 -10.00
N LYS A 133 -13.43 -4.01 -10.08
CA LYS A 133 -12.87 -5.11 -10.89
C LYS A 133 -12.90 -4.82 -12.40
N GLU A 134 -13.97 -4.19 -12.89
CA GLU A 134 -14.10 -3.81 -14.30
C GLU A 134 -13.19 -2.64 -14.70
N ASN A 135 -12.62 -1.93 -13.73
CA ASN A 135 -11.86 -0.69 -13.96
C ASN A 135 -10.46 -0.72 -13.32
N ILE A 136 -9.84 -1.90 -13.23
CA ILE A 136 -8.47 -2.09 -12.73
C ILE A 136 -7.47 -1.28 -13.58
N LYS A 137 -6.50 -0.68 -12.92
CA LYS A 137 -5.40 0.11 -13.49
C LYS A 137 -4.06 -0.30 -12.88
N THR A 138 -3.02 -0.24 -13.69
CA THR A 138 -1.65 -0.53 -13.25
C THR A 138 -1.01 0.64 -12.48
N SER A 139 -1.52 1.85 -12.63
CA SER A 139 -1.03 3.05 -11.95
C SER A 139 -2.14 4.08 -11.69
N SER A 140 -1.94 4.95 -10.71
CA SER A 140 -2.77 6.13 -10.48
C SER A 140 -2.18 7.36 -11.20
N PRO A 141 -3.01 8.23 -11.80
CA PRO A 141 -2.58 9.50 -12.35
C PRO A 141 -2.19 10.51 -11.25
N ILE A 142 -2.57 10.23 -9.99
CA ILE A 142 -2.21 11.04 -8.83
C ILE A 142 -0.79 10.65 -8.42
N LYS A 143 0.18 11.54 -8.71
CA LYS A 143 1.54 11.39 -8.19
C LYS A 143 1.50 11.29 -6.67
N GLU A 144 2.25 10.32 -6.12
CA GLU A 144 2.39 10.14 -4.67
C GLU A 144 1.03 9.90 -3.96
N TYR A 145 0.09 9.19 -4.61
CA TYR A 145 -1.25 8.93 -4.08
C TYR A 145 -1.24 8.45 -2.61
N GLN A 146 -0.39 7.47 -2.29
CA GLN A 146 -0.32 6.96 -0.92
C GLN A 146 0.16 8.02 0.08
N GLU A 147 1.23 8.74 -0.25
CA GLU A 147 1.79 9.80 0.61
C GLU A 147 0.73 10.88 0.89
N PHE A 148 -0.09 11.23 -0.10
CA PHE A 148 -1.17 12.19 0.09
C PHE A 148 -2.25 11.69 1.06
N GLU A 149 -2.69 10.44 0.94
CA GLU A 149 -3.66 9.86 1.87
C GLU A 149 -3.07 9.73 3.29
N VAL A 150 -1.78 9.40 3.42
CA VAL A 150 -1.06 9.35 4.71
C VAL A 150 -0.93 10.72 5.34
N LYS A 151 -0.51 11.75 4.58
CA LYS A 151 -0.47 13.15 5.05
C LYS A 151 -1.81 13.61 5.61
N ARG A 152 -2.93 13.26 4.95
CA ARG A 152 -4.28 13.54 5.45
C ARG A 152 -4.59 12.80 6.75
N GLY A 153 -4.29 11.52 6.82
CA GLY A 153 -4.45 10.72 8.04
C GLY A 153 -3.69 11.32 9.23
N LEU A 154 -2.41 11.64 9.05
CA LEU A 154 -1.55 12.26 10.06
C LEU A 154 -2.06 13.65 10.50
N LYS A 155 -2.59 14.45 9.56
CA LYS A 155 -3.22 15.73 9.88
C LYS A 155 -4.39 15.55 10.85
N TYR A 156 -5.28 14.58 10.60
CA TYR A 156 -6.40 14.33 11.50
C TYR A 156 -5.96 13.85 12.89
N LEU A 157 -4.89 13.06 12.99
CA LEU A 157 -4.32 12.70 14.30
C LEU A 157 -3.83 13.91 15.07
N LYS A 158 -3.13 14.81 14.39
CA LYS A 158 -2.65 16.05 14.99
C LYS A 158 -3.82 16.88 15.50
N ASP A 159 -4.83 17.07 14.66
CA ASP A 159 -6.01 17.88 14.99
C ASP A 159 -6.82 17.29 16.17
N LEU A 160 -6.85 15.96 16.30
CA LEU A 160 -7.51 15.25 17.40
C LEU A 160 -6.61 15.04 18.64
N LYS A 161 -5.37 15.57 18.64
CA LYS A 161 -4.36 15.38 19.70
C LYS A 161 -4.04 13.89 19.98
N MET A 162 -4.07 13.05 18.95
CA MET A 162 -3.80 11.60 19.03
C MET A 162 -2.41 11.20 18.50
N SER A 163 -1.55 12.16 18.17
CA SER A 163 -0.21 11.91 17.60
C SER A 163 0.72 11.10 18.50
N ASN A 164 0.47 11.05 19.81
CA ASN A 164 1.25 10.26 20.76
C ASN A 164 0.96 8.75 20.68
N ASN A 165 -0.10 8.34 19.97
CA ASN A 165 -0.42 6.93 19.77
C ASN A 165 0.49 6.32 18.68
N ILE A 166 1.64 5.80 19.11
CA ILE A 166 2.70 5.26 18.25
C ILE A 166 2.17 4.18 17.30
N LYS A 167 1.34 3.25 17.79
CA LYS A 167 0.76 2.17 16.98
C LYS A 167 -0.12 2.71 15.85
N LEU A 168 -0.88 3.76 16.14
CA LEU A 168 -1.79 4.35 15.17
C LEU A 168 -1.04 5.19 14.13
N VAL A 169 -0.01 5.91 14.56
CA VAL A 169 0.93 6.58 13.65
C VAL A 169 1.64 5.56 12.76
N ARG A 170 2.10 4.43 13.31
CA ARG A 170 2.72 3.34 12.54
C ARG A 170 1.75 2.78 11.49
N THR A 171 0.51 2.50 11.88
CA THR A 171 -0.54 2.01 10.96
C THR A 171 -0.78 2.97 9.81
N ILE A 172 -0.94 4.27 10.09
CA ILE A 172 -1.16 5.28 9.06
C ILE A 172 0.05 5.40 8.13
N LYS A 173 1.27 5.48 8.67
CA LYS A 173 2.49 5.59 7.86
C LYS A 173 2.76 4.36 7.00
N ASN A 174 2.41 3.17 7.48
CA ASN A 174 2.73 1.95 6.75
C ASN A 174 1.98 1.83 5.41
N TYR A 175 0.84 2.52 5.28
CA TYR A 175 0.09 2.55 4.02
C TYR A 175 0.92 3.02 2.81
N GLU A 176 1.93 3.88 3.01
CA GLU A 176 2.87 4.29 1.94
C GLU A 176 3.64 3.13 1.32
N LYS A 177 3.87 2.07 2.08
CA LYS A 177 4.65 0.90 1.66
C LYS A 177 3.80 -0.22 1.06
N LEU A 178 2.47 -0.11 1.17
CA LEU A 178 1.56 -1.17 0.73
C LEU A 178 1.46 -1.20 -0.79
N ARG A 179 1.30 -2.41 -1.33
CA ARG A 179 1.05 -2.62 -2.75
C ARG A 179 -0.43 -2.37 -3.05
N ILE A 180 -0.69 -1.47 -4.00
CA ILE A 180 -2.04 -1.11 -4.41
C ILE A 180 -2.28 -1.59 -5.83
N ASP A 181 -3.35 -2.37 -6.01
CA ASP A 181 -3.95 -2.61 -7.31
C ASP A 181 -4.99 -1.50 -7.51
N PHE A 182 -4.61 -0.48 -8.27
CA PHE A 182 -5.45 0.70 -8.46
C PHE A 182 -6.69 0.36 -9.27
N GLY A 183 -7.80 1.04 -8.97
CA GLY A 183 -9.04 0.92 -9.71
C GLY A 183 -9.78 2.24 -9.76
N LEU A 184 -10.76 2.35 -10.66
CA LEU A 184 -11.72 3.45 -10.58
C LEU A 184 -12.54 3.26 -9.30
N ILE A 185 -12.58 4.28 -8.46
CA ILE A 185 -13.34 4.31 -7.19
C ILE A 185 -14.38 5.42 -7.24
N HIS A 186 -15.47 5.25 -6.48
CA HIS A 186 -16.44 6.32 -6.25
C HIS A 186 -15.80 7.46 -5.44
N GLY A 187 -14.89 7.12 -4.53
CA GLY A 187 -14.07 8.07 -3.77
C GLY A 187 -14.74 8.68 -2.54
N ASP A 188 -16.07 8.62 -2.47
CA ASP A 188 -16.90 9.00 -1.31
C ASP A 188 -18.18 8.15 -1.25
N ALA A 189 -18.01 6.83 -1.22
CA ALA A 189 -19.08 5.82 -1.23
C ALA A 189 -19.94 5.83 0.06
N ARG A 190 -20.68 6.91 0.30
CA ARG A 190 -21.59 7.04 1.45
C ARG A 190 -22.94 6.36 1.18
N PRO A 191 -23.66 5.85 2.20
CA PRO A 191 -24.96 5.20 2.03
C PRO A 191 -26.02 6.04 1.30
N GLU A 192 -25.99 7.36 1.44
CA GLU A 192 -26.90 8.27 0.75
C GLU A 192 -26.68 8.31 -0.78
N HIS A 193 -25.51 7.90 -1.26
CA HIS A 193 -25.14 7.96 -2.68
C HIS A 193 -25.56 6.74 -3.49
N PHE A 194 -26.09 5.71 -2.84
CA PHE A 194 -26.56 4.50 -3.49
C PHE A 194 -28.08 4.47 -3.53
N ILE A 195 -28.67 4.59 -4.73
CA ILE A 195 -30.11 4.76 -4.94
C ILE A 195 -30.75 3.48 -5.48
N PHE A 196 -31.79 2.99 -4.81
CA PHE A 196 -32.53 1.79 -5.21
C PHE A 196 -33.81 2.17 -5.95
N HIS A 197 -33.98 1.61 -7.15
CA HIS A 197 -35.19 1.79 -7.97
C HIS A 197 -35.37 0.64 -8.97
N ASN A 198 -36.55 0.01 -8.97
CA ASN A 198 -36.93 -1.06 -9.90
C ASN A 198 -35.81 -2.10 -10.12
N ASN A 199 -35.29 -2.67 -9.03
CA ASN A 199 -34.18 -3.63 -8.97
C ASN A 199 -32.80 -3.14 -9.47
N LYS A 200 -32.65 -1.84 -9.79
CA LYS A 200 -31.36 -1.22 -10.08
C LYS A 200 -30.80 -0.54 -8.84
N ILE A 201 -29.47 -0.49 -8.80
CA ILE A 201 -28.70 0.26 -7.80
C ILE A 201 -27.93 1.31 -8.56
N GLY A 202 -28.23 2.56 -8.26
CA GLY A 202 -27.60 3.70 -8.89
C GLY A 202 -26.61 4.41 -7.99
N MET A 203 -25.68 5.13 -8.60
CA MET A 203 -24.66 5.92 -7.93
C MET A 203 -24.85 7.40 -8.25
N ILE A 204 -24.81 8.26 -7.24
CA ILE A 204 -24.86 9.72 -7.35
C ILE A 204 -23.64 10.35 -6.65
N ASP A 205 -23.49 11.67 -6.78
CA ASP A 205 -22.37 12.43 -6.19
C ASP A 205 -20.99 11.89 -6.61
N LEU A 206 -20.78 11.84 -7.92
CA LEU A 206 -19.57 11.27 -8.55
C LEU A 206 -18.38 12.24 -8.56
N GLU A 207 -18.46 13.35 -7.84
CA GLU A 207 -17.40 14.36 -7.71
C GLU A 207 -16.08 13.76 -7.15
N GLY A 208 -16.20 12.74 -6.29
CA GLY A 208 -15.05 12.02 -5.72
C GLY A 208 -14.43 10.97 -6.65
N THR A 209 -15.01 10.71 -7.82
CA THR A 209 -14.63 9.59 -8.68
C THR A 209 -13.21 9.78 -9.23
N CYS A 210 -12.32 8.84 -8.97
CA CYS A 210 -10.94 8.89 -9.44
C CYS A 210 -10.31 7.51 -9.51
N ILE A 211 -9.06 7.42 -10.00
CA ILE A 211 -8.28 6.19 -9.89
C ILE A 211 -7.59 6.20 -8.53
N GLY A 212 -7.94 5.25 -7.67
CA GLY A 212 -7.47 5.16 -6.29
C GLY A 212 -7.48 3.73 -5.78
N ASP A 213 -7.33 3.58 -4.47
CA ASP A 213 -7.41 2.28 -3.80
C ASP A 213 -8.88 1.84 -3.63
N PRO A 214 -9.33 0.71 -4.24
CA PRO A 214 -10.67 0.15 -4.08
C PRO A 214 -11.16 0.01 -2.64
N PHE A 215 -10.27 -0.31 -1.67
CA PHE A 215 -10.65 -0.49 -0.27
C PHE A 215 -11.15 0.79 0.39
N LYS A 216 -10.88 1.96 -0.20
CA LYS A 216 -11.40 3.24 0.26
C LYS A 216 -12.93 3.28 0.23
N ASP A 217 -13.56 2.79 -0.83
CA ASP A 217 -15.02 2.83 -0.96
C ASP A 217 -15.69 1.90 0.07
N PHE A 218 -15.17 0.67 0.22
CA PHE A 218 -15.67 -0.27 1.22
C PHE A 218 -15.54 0.30 2.63
N ALA A 219 -14.38 0.88 2.97
CA ALA A 219 -14.16 1.49 4.26
C ALA A 219 -15.09 2.67 4.55
N ILE A 220 -15.30 3.56 3.57
CA ILE A 220 -16.20 4.71 3.73
C ILE A 220 -17.62 4.23 3.98
N LEU A 221 -18.12 3.29 3.16
CA LEU A 221 -19.48 2.76 3.28
C LEU A 221 -19.73 2.14 4.66
N LEU A 222 -18.85 1.24 5.10
CA LEU A 222 -18.98 0.54 6.37
C LEU A 222 -18.85 1.49 7.56
N ALA A 223 -17.87 2.39 7.53
CA ALA A 223 -17.68 3.37 8.59
C ALA A 223 -18.88 4.33 8.71
N GLU A 224 -19.44 4.82 7.60
CA GLU A 224 -20.64 5.67 7.66
C GLU A 224 -21.81 4.94 8.30
N LEU A 225 -22.11 3.71 7.89
CA LEU A 225 -23.18 2.92 8.48
C LEU A 225 -22.95 2.68 9.98
N TYR A 226 -21.71 2.38 10.38
CA TYR A 226 -21.33 2.31 11.79
C TYR A 226 -21.67 3.61 12.52
N PHE A 227 -21.30 4.79 12.00
CA PHE A 227 -21.57 6.07 12.64
C PHE A 227 -23.05 6.49 12.62
N TYR A 228 -23.84 5.96 11.68
CA TYR A 228 -25.29 6.14 11.66
C TYR A 228 -26.05 5.25 12.63
N GLY A 229 -25.34 4.40 13.39
CA GLY A 229 -25.94 3.57 14.45
C GLY A 229 -26.37 2.19 13.98
N TYR A 230 -26.12 1.81 12.73
CA TYR A 230 -26.36 0.44 12.28
C TYR A 230 -25.38 -0.53 12.93
N GLU A 231 -25.80 -1.79 13.10
CA GLU A 231 -25.00 -2.89 13.67
C GLU A 231 -23.93 -3.38 12.69
N ILE A 232 -22.91 -2.54 12.46
CA ILE A 232 -21.75 -2.86 11.64
C ILE A 232 -20.55 -3.08 12.56
N ASN A 233 -19.95 -4.27 12.51
CA ASN A 233 -18.68 -4.53 13.18
C ASN A 233 -17.51 -4.24 12.22
N LEU A 234 -16.80 -3.13 12.45
CA LEU A 234 -15.69 -2.72 11.59
C LEU A 234 -14.45 -3.63 11.71
N THR A 235 -14.36 -4.48 12.73
CA THR A 235 -13.25 -5.43 12.89
C THR A 235 -13.59 -6.84 12.40
N ASP A 236 -14.82 -7.06 11.91
CA ASP A 236 -15.21 -8.31 11.26
C ASP A 236 -15.09 -8.18 9.73
N TYR A 237 -14.13 -8.91 9.16
CA TYR A 237 -13.88 -8.93 7.72
C TYR A 237 -14.73 -9.97 6.97
N SER A 238 -15.56 -10.77 7.67
CA SER A 238 -16.29 -11.90 7.09
C SER A 238 -17.17 -11.50 5.90
N MET A 239 -17.82 -10.34 5.95
CA MET A 239 -18.66 -9.83 4.87
C MET A 239 -17.84 -9.50 3.62
N ILE A 240 -16.64 -8.91 3.78
CA ILE A 240 -15.74 -8.63 2.67
C ILE A 240 -15.08 -9.92 2.17
N ASN A 241 -14.72 -10.86 3.06
CA ASN A 241 -14.20 -12.17 2.65
C ASN A 241 -15.20 -12.91 1.75
N LYS A 242 -16.49 -12.92 2.12
CA LYS A 242 -17.57 -13.49 1.31
C LYS A 242 -17.68 -12.81 -0.06
N LEU A 243 -17.57 -11.49 -0.10
CA LEU A 243 -17.59 -10.71 -1.35
C LEU A 243 -16.45 -11.11 -2.31
N PHE A 244 -15.26 -11.38 -1.77
CA PHE A 244 -14.09 -11.80 -2.55
C PHE A 244 -14.04 -13.32 -2.81
N GLY A 245 -14.90 -14.11 -2.16
CA GLY A 245 -14.86 -15.57 -2.21
C GLY A 245 -13.63 -16.20 -1.56
N ARG A 246 -12.87 -15.43 -0.77
CA ARG A 246 -11.64 -15.85 -0.06
C ARG A 246 -11.36 -14.93 1.11
N GLU A 247 -10.49 -15.36 2.01
CA GLU A 247 -9.92 -14.46 3.01
C GLU A 247 -9.10 -13.35 2.34
N LEU A 248 -9.22 -12.13 2.88
CA LEU A 248 -8.36 -11.02 2.50
C LEU A 248 -6.90 -11.32 2.86
N ALA A 249 -5.98 -10.98 1.97
CA ALA A 249 -4.56 -11.05 2.23
C ALA A 249 -4.14 -9.97 3.25
N ASP A 250 -3.01 -10.17 3.94
CA ASP A 250 -2.50 -9.23 4.96
C ASP A 250 -2.41 -7.78 4.41
N ASN A 251 -1.88 -7.60 3.19
CA ASN A 251 -1.82 -6.30 2.51
C ASN A 251 -3.21 -5.67 2.25
N GLU A 252 -4.23 -6.46 1.96
CA GLU A 252 -5.60 -5.99 1.71
C GLU A 252 -6.30 -5.56 3.00
N VAL A 253 -6.11 -6.34 4.08
CA VAL A 253 -6.58 -5.97 5.42
C VAL A 253 -5.94 -4.65 5.87
N LEU A 254 -4.63 -4.49 5.67
CA LEU A 254 -3.92 -3.27 6.05
C LEU A 254 -4.44 -2.05 5.29
N ARG A 255 -4.76 -2.17 4.00
CA ARG A 255 -5.40 -1.12 3.18
C ARG A 255 -6.80 -0.79 3.67
N LEU A 256 -7.63 -1.79 3.96
CA LEU A 256 -8.97 -1.60 4.52
C LEU A 256 -8.93 -0.88 5.87
N ASN A 257 -8.08 -1.35 6.79
CA ASN A 257 -7.91 -0.77 8.12
C ASN A 257 -7.43 0.68 8.06
N PHE A 258 -6.50 0.99 7.16
CA PHE A 258 -6.06 2.36 6.94
C PHE A 258 -7.23 3.29 6.62
N PHE A 259 -8.09 2.93 5.66
CA PHE A 259 -9.21 3.79 5.28
C PHE A 259 -10.34 3.81 6.33
N LEU A 260 -10.57 2.71 7.05
CA LEU A 260 -11.51 2.67 8.18
C LEU A 260 -11.06 3.63 9.28
N ILE A 261 -9.80 3.52 9.71
CA ILE A 261 -9.19 4.44 10.69
C ILE A 261 -9.31 5.87 10.19
N ARG A 262 -8.92 6.14 8.94
CA ARG A 262 -8.98 7.49 8.36
C ARG A 262 -10.40 8.06 8.37
N ARG A 263 -11.42 7.26 8.02
CA ARG A 263 -12.82 7.73 8.04
C ARG A 263 -13.31 7.95 9.47
N ILE A 264 -12.96 7.07 10.42
CA ILE A 264 -13.25 7.27 11.84
C ILE A 264 -12.70 8.62 12.33
N LEU A 265 -11.44 8.94 12.02
CA LEU A 265 -10.82 10.21 12.42
C LEU A 265 -11.56 11.42 11.82
N VAL A 266 -11.96 11.35 10.56
CA VAL A 266 -12.79 12.40 9.92
C VAL A 266 -14.11 12.59 10.66
N LYS A 267 -14.80 11.50 11.01
CA LYS A 267 -16.09 11.55 11.71
C LYS A 267 -15.94 12.10 13.12
N MET A 268 -14.91 11.69 13.85
CA MET A 268 -14.58 12.25 15.18
C MET A 268 -14.33 13.75 15.14
N LYS A 269 -13.74 14.26 14.05
CA LYS A 269 -13.38 15.67 13.93
C LYS A 269 -14.57 16.55 13.52
N TYR A 270 -15.38 16.11 12.58
CA TYR A 270 -16.34 16.99 11.88
C TYR A 270 -17.80 16.63 12.09
N SER A 271 -18.12 15.46 12.63
CA SER A 271 -19.50 14.99 12.76
C SER A 271 -19.98 15.04 14.20
N LYS A 272 -21.27 15.33 14.39
CA LYS A 272 -21.95 15.02 15.63
C LYS A 272 -22.02 13.49 15.76
N LEU A 273 -21.41 12.96 16.81
CA LEU A 273 -21.29 11.52 17.02
C LEU A 273 -22.57 10.98 17.67
N VAL A 274 -23.15 9.95 17.08
CA VAL A 274 -24.27 9.18 17.67
C VAL A 274 -23.74 8.17 18.69
N ARG A 275 -22.58 7.55 18.39
CA ARG A 275 -21.91 6.57 19.26
C ARG A 275 -21.06 7.25 20.34
N SER A 276 -20.89 6.54 21.46
CA SER A 276 -20.03 6.97 22.57
C SER A 276 -18.57 7.12 22.10
N LYS A 277 -17.83 8.01 22.77
CA LYS A 277 -16.41 8.21 22.47
C LYS A 277 -15.60 6.97 22.88
N GLU A 278 -15.99 6.27 23.95
CA GLU A 278 -15.35 5.03 24.39
C GLU A 278 -15.44 3.94 23.31
N ASP A 279 -16.61 3.71 22.72
CA ASP A 279 -16.81 2.66 21.70
C ASP A 279 -15.99 2.93 20.43
N ILE A 280 -15.92 4.20 20.03
CA ILE A 280 -15.12 4.63 18.88
C ILE A 280 -13.63 4.37 19.16
N ILE A 281 -13.14 4.73 20.35
CA ILE A 281 -11.74 4.49 20.73
C ILE A 281 -11.43 3.00 20.80
N LYS A 282 -12.35 2.17 21.34
CA LYS A 282 -12.20 0.71 21.40
C LYS A 282 -12.08 0.11 19.99
N THR A 283 -12.95 0.52 19.08
CA THR A 283 -12.94 0.08 17.68
C THR A 283 -11.64 0.49 16.98
N LEU A 284 -11.23 1.76 17.16
CA LEU A 284 -9.99 2.28 16.62
C LEU A 284 -8.76 1.50 17.12
N LYS A 285 -8.73 1.18 18.41
CA LYS A 285 -7.67 0.37 19.03
C LYS A 285 -7.64 -1.04 18.44
N ALA A 286 -8.79 -1.70 18.29
CA ALA A 286 -8.86 -3.05 17.75
C ALA A 286 -8.38 -3.14 16.29
N LEU A 287 -8.78 -2.20 15.42
CA LEU A 287 -8.29 -2.08 14.05
C LEU A 287 -6.76 -1.90 14.01
N CYS A 288 -6.25 -1.02 14.89
CA CYS A 288 -4.85 -0.69 15.01
C CYS A 288 -4.02 -1.89 15.52
N ASP A 289 -4.46 -2.56 16.58
CA ASP A 289 -3.76 -3.71 17.17
C ASP A 289 -3.71 -4.89 16.18
N TYR A 290 -4.81 -5.17 15.47
CA TYR A 290 -4.81 -6.21 14.43
C TYR A 290 -3.89 -5.86 13.26
N GLY A 291 -3.94 -4.62 12.77
CA GLY A 291 -3.04 -4.16 11.72
C GLY A 291 -1.57 -4.28 12.11
N ASN A 292 -1.19 -3.82 13.30
CA ASN A 292 0.20 -3.94 13.78
C ASN A 292 0.65 -5.39 13.92
N LYS A 293 -0.23 -6.30 14.38
CA LYS A 293 0.08 -7.74 14.41
C LYS A 293 0.45 -8.29 13.03
N LEU A 294 -0.23 -7.84 11.97
CA LEU A 294 0.09 -8.24 10.59
C LEU A 294 1.42 -7.63 10.13
N LEU A 295 1.71 -6.37 10.49
CA LEU A 295 3.00 -5.74 10.19
C LEU A 295 4.16 -6.46 10.87
N ASP A 296 3.98 -6.84 12.14
CA ASP A 296 5.01 -7.59 12.89
C ASP A 296 5.22 -9.00 12.30
N LYS A 297 4.20 -9.57 11.64
CA LYS A 297 4.31 -10.82 10.88
C LYS A 297 5.03 -10.62 9.54
N GLU A 298 4.77 -9.54 8.79
CA GLU A 298 5.52 -9.22 7.56
C GLU A 298 6.99 -8.89 7.84
N GLU A 299 7.28 -8.35 9.03
CA GLU A 299 8.63 -8.06 9.51
C GLU A 299 9.25 -9.25 10.26
N GLN A 300 8.94 -10.51 9.90
CA GLN A 300 9.60 -11.67 10.51
C GLN A 300 11.09 -11.69 10.14
N LYS A 301 11.88 -11.06 11.02
CA LYS A 301 13.33 -11.11 10.99
C LYS A 301 13.76 -12.56 11.10
N VAL A 302 14.68 -12.97 10.23
CA VAL A 302 15.32 -14.28 10.27
C VAL A 302 16.80 -14.05 10.46
N LEU A 303 17.37 -14.61 11.52
CA LEU A 303 18.81 -14.57 11.71
C LEU A 303 19.43 -15.75 10.97
N ILE A 304 20.39 -15.45 10.10
CA ILE A 304 21.18 -16.45 9.39
C ILE A 304 22.53 -16.51 10.08
N LEU A 305 22.82 -17.64 10.72
CA LEU A 305 23.96 -17.78 11.63
C LEU A 305 25.13 -18.45 10.92
N ASP A 306 26.28 -17.77 10.96
CA ASP A 306 27.58 -18.27 10.53
C ASP A 306 28.29 -19.06 11.66
N THR A 307 29.28 -19.88 11.32
CA THR A 307 30.16 -20.58 12.26
C THR A 307 30.82 -19.60 13.23
N SER A 308 31.27 -18.44 12.72
CA SER A 308 31.87 -17.39 13.54
C SER A 308 30.93 -16.93 14.66
N ALA A 309 29.62 -17.05 14.45
CA ALA A 309 28.64 -16.65 15.44
C ALA A 309 28.65 -17.51 16.69
N PHE A 310 28.69 -18.82 16.49
CA PHE A 310 28.72 -19.78 17.58
C PHE A 310 30.05 -19.73 18.33
N LEU A 311 31.16 -19.54 17.62
CA LEU A 311 32.48 -19.37 18.22
C LEU A 311 32.60 -18.05 19.00
N GLY A 312 31.92 -17.00 18.56
CA GLY A 312 31.85 -15.69 19.22
C GLY A 312 30.93 -15.64 20.46
N GLY A 313 30.41 -16.78 20.92
CA GLY A 313 29.59 -16.88 22.13
C GLY A 313 28.10 -16.63 21.92
N TYR A 314 27.63 -16.60 20.67
CA TYR A 314 26.20 -16.50 20.37
C TYR A 314 25.46 -17.78 20.79
N ASN A 315 24.47 -17.66 21.68
CA ASN A 315 23.65 -18.79 22.14
C ASN A 315 22.22 -18.71 21.56
N PRO A 316 21.83 -19.63 20.66
CA PRO A 316 20.51 -19.60 20.02
C PRO A 316 19.33 -19.76 20.97
N ASN A 317 19.54 -20.36 22.13
CA ASN A 317 18.47 -20.66 23.09
C ASN A 317 17.94 -19.41 23.80
N ILE A 318 18.72 -18.33 23.84
CA ILE A 318 18.37 -17.07 24.52
C ILE A 318 17.50 -16.19 23.62
N ILE A 319 17.63 -16.32 22.30
CA ILE A 319 17.02 -15.43 21.32
C ILE A 319 15.68 -16.01 20.82
N THR A 320 14.65 -15.16 20.80
CA THR A 320 13.28 -15.53 20.39
C THR A 320 13.01 -15.32 18.91
N ILE A 321 13.91 -14.66 18.20
CA ILE A 321 13.84 -14.44 16.74
C ILE A 321 14.07 -15.79 16.04
N LYS A 322 13.42 -15.98 14.88
CA LYS A 322 13.62 -17.16 14.05
C LYS A 322 15.08 -17.24 13.59
N GLN A 323 15.72 -18.38 13.81
CA GLN A 323 17.15 -18.59 13.51
C GLN A 323 17.32 -19.75 12.56
N GLN A 324 18.18 -19.57 11.57
CA GLN A 324 18.47 -20.56 10.54
C GLN A 324 19.98 -20.66 10.30
N THR A 325 20.45 -21.86 10.00
CA THR A 325 21.80 -22.12 9.52
C THR A 325 21.80 -23.32 8.58
N ILE A 326 22.97 -23.69 8.06
CA ILE A 326 23.14 -24.87 7.21
C ILE A 326 23.73 -26.03 8.05
N PRO A 327 23.44 -27.29 7.72
CA PRO A 327 24.01 -28.44 8.43
C PRO A 327 25.55 -28.45 8.49
N GLU A 328 26.22 -28.00 7.43
CA GLU A 328 27.68 -28.07 7.29
C GLU A 328 28.44 -27.19 8.31
N VAL A 329 27.77 -26.22 8.93
CA VAL A 329 28.35 -25.41 10.02
C VAL A 329 28.70 -26.30 11.24
N PHE A 330 27.98 -27.39 11.45
CA PHE A 330 28.22 -28.30 12.58
C PHE A 330 29.54 -29.07 12.43
N ASP A 331 30.02 -29.24 11.20
CA ASP A 331 31.28 -29.91 10.91
C ASP A 331 32.48 -28.98 11.19
N GLU A 332 32.29 -27.66 11.10
CA GLU A 332 33.31 -26.66 11.42
C GLU A 332 33.47 -26.43 12.93
N VAL A 333 32.40 -26.66 13.71
CA VAL A 333 32.40 -26.49 15.17
C VAL A 333 33.04 -27.70 15.85
N LYS A 334 34.32 -27.56 16.24
CA LYS A 334 35.09 -28.61 16.92
C LYS A 334 34.96 -28.61 18.44
N THR A 335 34.44 -27.53 19.03
CA THR A 335 34.35 -27.37 20.48
C THR A 335 33.15 -28.15 21.03
N PRO A 336 33.35 -29.15 21.91
CA PRO A 336 32.26 -30.01 22.38
C PRO A 336 31.12 -29.26 23.07
N SER A 337 31.43 -28.23 23.88
CA SER A 337 30.42 -27.42 24.57
C SER A 337 29.52 -26.64 23.63
N VAL A 338 30.08 -26.05 22.56
CA VAL A 338 29.32 -25.33 21.54
C VAL A 338 28.46 -26.30 20.74
N LYS A 339 29.00 -27.48 20.41
CA LYS A 339 28.27 -28.53 19.71
C LYS A 339 27.04 -29.01 20.49
N SER A 340 27.17 -29.28 21.79
CA SER A 340 26.03 -29.65 22.64
C SER A 340 24.94 -28.56 22.71
N ILE A 341 25.34 -27.28 22.72
CA ILE A 341 24.37 -26.16 22.69
C ILE A 341 23.61 -26.14 21.36
N LEU A 342 24.32 -26.34 20.25
CA LEU A 342 23.74 -26.36 18.91
C LEU A 342 22.77 -27.54 18.72
N ASP A 343 23.17 -28.74 19.12
CA ASP A 343 22.34 -29.95 19.06
C ASP A 343 21.03 -29.72 19.84
N PHE A 344 21.13 -29.23 21.07
CA PHE A 344 19.97 -28.88 21.89
C PHE A 344 19.09 -27.78 21.24
N SER A 345 19.70 -26.78 20.61
CA SER A 345 18.96 -25.72 19.91
C SER A 345 18.19 -26.24 18.69
N VAL A 346 18.72 -27.24 17.99
CA VAL A 346 18.03 -27.89 16.87
C VAL A 346 16.90 -28.77 17.40
N GLU A 347 17.15 -29.60 18.42
CA GLU A 347 16.15 -30.48 19.04
C GLU A 347 14.95 -29.70 19.59
N THR A 348 15.20 -28.55 20.23
CA THR A 348 14.14 -27.67 20.76
C THR A 348 13.45 -26.82 19.68
N GLY A 349 13.90 -26.89 18.43
CA GLY A 349 13.38 -26.10 17.31
C GLY A 349 13.74 -24.60 17.36
N LYS A 350 14.66 -24.20 18.25
CA LYS A 350 15.18 -22.84 18.35
C LYS A 350 16.09 -22.47 17.18
N LEU A 351 16.83 -23.43 16.65
CA LEU A 351 17.66 -23.32 15.45
C LEU A 351 17.14 -24.27 14.37
N GLN A 352 16.90 -23.74 13.17
CA GLN A 352 16.43 -24.56 12.05
C GLN A 352 17.53 -24.76 11.01
N LEU A 353 17.68 -26.00 10.54
CA LEU A 353 18.65 -26.34 9.50
C LEU A 353 17.99 -26.31 8.12
N TYR A 354 18.58 -25.57 7.19
CA TYR A 354 18.14 -25.51 5.79
C TYR A 354 19.33 -25.57 4.87
N SER A 355 19.22 -26.34 3.79
CA SER A 355 20.17 -26.28 2.68
C SER A 355 19.60 -25.36 1.60
N PRO A 356 20.36 -24.36 1.13
CA PRO A 356 19.89 -23.45 0.08
C PRO A 356 19.75 -24.18 -1.27
N SER A 357 18.82 -23.71 -2.09
CA SER A 357 18.68 -24.24 -3.45
C SER A 357 19.88 -23.88 -4.34
N SER A 358 20.16 -24.75 -5.32
CA SER A 358 21.31 -24.61 -6.23
C SER A 358 21.28 -23.32 -7.06
N GLN A 359 20.09 -22.75 -7.29
CA GLN A 359 19.93 -21.46 -7.97
C GLN A 359 20.62 -20.32 -7.20
N PHE A 360 20.37 -20.21 -5.89
CA PHE A 360 20.94 -19.13 -5.08
C PHE A 360 22.44 -19.34 -4.83
N ILE A 361 22.89 -20.58 -4.72
CA ILE A 361 24.33 -20.90 -4.66
C ILE A 361 25.04 -20.36 -5.91
N LYS A 362 24.50 -20.60 -7.11
CA LYS A 362 25.07 -20.09 -8.37
C LYS A 362 25.07 -18.56 -8.43
N GLU A 363 23.99 -17.92 -7.96
CA GLU A 363 23.88 -16.46 -7.92
C GLU A 363 24.97 -15.83 -7.03
N VAL A 364 25.16 -16.38 -5.82
CA VAL A 364 26.21 -15.94 -4.89
C VAL A 364 27.61 -16.18 -5.46
N LYS A 365 27.87 -17.36 -6.07
CA LYS A 365 29.16 -17.65 -6.73
C LYS A 365 29.49 -16.65 -7.83
N ASN A 366 28.54 -16.35 -8.70
CA ASN A 366 28.73 -15.37 -9.77
C ASN A 366 29.06 -13.97 -9.23
N ILE A 367 28.46 -13.58 -8.11
CA ILE A 367 28.70 -12.26 -7.50
C ILE A 367 30.05 -12.23 -6.79
N SER A 368 30.44 -13.31 -6.11
CA SER A 368 31.72 -13.42 -5.42
C SER A 368 32.92 -13.54 -6.37
N GLU A 369 32.75 -14.13 -7.56
CA GLU A 369 33.73 -14.12 -8.66
C GLU A 369 33.93 -12.70 -9.20
N LYS A 370 32.84 -11.99 -9.50
CA LYS A 370 32.89 -10.60 -10.01
C LYS A 370 33.52 -9.63 -9.02
N SER A 371 33.39 -9.89 -7.73
CA SER A 371 33.94 -9.03 -6.68
C SER A 371 35.39 -9.34 -6.30
N GLY A 372 35.90 -10.52 -6.65
CA GLY A 372 37.21 -11.02 -6.23
C GLY A 372 37.21 -11.66 -4.83
N ASP A 373 36.06 -11.80 -4.17
CA ASP A 373 35.96 -12.36 -2.81
C ASP A 373 35.92 -13.91 -2.80
N SER A 374 35.55 -14.54 -3.91
CA SER A 374 35.55 -16.02 -4.06
C SER A 374 36.91 -16.68 -3.84
N PHE A 375 38.01 -15.93 -3.89
CA PHE A 375 39.36 -16.44 -3.59
C PHE A 375 39.56 -16.79 -2.09
N VAL A 376 38.74 -16.19 -1.22
CA VAL A 376 38.85 -16.31 0.24
C VAL A 376 37.63 -17.01 0.86
N LEU A 377 36.45 -16.89 0.24
CA LEU A 377 35.23 -17.55 0.72
C LEU A 377 35.29 -19.07 0.56
N SER A 378 34.90 -19.78 1.62
CA SER A 378 34.71 -21.23 1.63
C SER A 378 33.39 -21.64 0.95
N GLU A 379 33.22 -22.94 0.69
CA GLU A 379 31.93 -23.47 0.19
C GLU A 379 30.81 -23.34 1.24
N VAL A 380 31.15 -23.37 2.53
CA VAL A 380 30.21 -23.14 3.65
C VAL A 380 29.73 -21.69 3.63
N ASP A 381 30.63 -20.72 3.47
CA ASP A 381 30.31 -19.28 3.42
C ASP A 381 29.35 -18.97 2.26
N ILE A 382 29.61 -19.57 1.10
CA ILE A 382 28.77 -19.41 -0.09
C ILE A 382 27.36 -19.96 0.17
N LYS A 383 27.24 -21.12 0.83
CA LYS A 383 25.94 -21.71 1.18
C LYS A 383 25.19 -20.86 2.21
N ILE A 384 25.87 -20.31 3.21
CA ILE A 384 25.24 -19.42 4.21
C ILE A 384 24.71 -18.15 3.52
N LEU A 385 25.51 -17.52 2.66
CA LEU A 385 25.09 -16.36 1.88
C LEU A 385 23.93 -16.69 0.93
N ALA A 386 23.95 -17.89 0.32
CA ALA A 386 22.87 -18.36 -0.55
C ALA A 386 21.57 -18.61 0.24
N LEU A 387 21.66 -19.14 1.46
CA LEU A 387 20.51 -19.30 2.34
C LEU A 387 19.91 -17.93 2.72
N ALA A 388 20.76 -16.97 3.08
CA ALA A 388 20.31 -15.61 3.37
C ALA A 388 19.61 -14.96 2.17
N LEU A 389 20.18 -15.11 0.97
CA LEU A 389 19.58 -14.63 -0.27
C LEU A 389 18.24 -15.33 -0.56
N GLU A 390 18.16 -16.64 -0.40
CA GLU A 390 16.92 -17.40 -0.59
C GLU A 390 15.81 -16.91 0.36
N VAL A 391 16.14 -16.69 1.63
CA VAL A 391 15.21 -16.16 2.63
C VAL A 391 14.76 -14.75 2.25
N GLN A 392 15.66 -13.91 1.75
CA GLN A 392 15.33 -12.55 1.27
C GLN A 392 14.31 -12.57 0.13
N ARG A 393 14.37 -13.60 -0.74
CA ARG A 393 13.46 -13.76 -1.88
C ARG A 393 12.10 -14.34 -1.49
N LYS A 394 11.99 -14.97 -0.31
CA LYS A 394 10.70 -15.40 0.25
C LYS A 394 9.95 -14.18 0.78
N LYS A 395 8.69 -14.03 0.37
CA LYS A 395 7.84 -12.91 0.84
C LYS A 395 7.66 -12.98 2.36
N GLY A 396 7.83 -11.84 3.04
CA GLY A 396 7.57 -11.70 4.48
C GLY A 396 8.74 -12.09 5.41
N PHE A 397 9.95 -12.30 4.87
CA PHE A 397 11.14 -12.52 5.68
C PHE A 397 12.19 -11.44 5.43
N ILE A 398 12.82 -10.97 6.51
CA ILE A 398 13.93 -10.03 6.45
C ILE A 398 15.16 -10.74 7.03
N PRO A 399 16.03 -11.31 6.20
CA PRO A 399 17.23 -11.99 6.69
C PRO A 399 18.25 -10.97 7.20
N THR A 400 18.86 -11.30 8.33
CA THR A 400 20.05 -10.64 8.85
C THR A 400 21.13 -11.70 9.03
N LEU A 401 22.24 -11.54 8.31
CA LEU A 401 23.42 -12.38 8.44
C LEU A 401 24.20 -12.01 9.71
N ILE A 402 24.49 -12.99 10.56
CA ILE A 402 25.32 -12.81 11.75
C ILE A 402 26.68 -13.43 11.46
N THR A 403 27.71 -12.60 11.25
CA THR A 403 29.07 -13.03 10.91
C THR A 403 30.08 -11.93 11.26
N ASP A 404 31.29 -12.33 11.62
CA ASP A 404 32.44 -11.44 11.80
C ASP A 404 33.39 -11.43 10.57
N ASP A 405 33.10 -12.22 9.52
CA ASP A 405 33.95 -12.28 8.33
C ASP A 405 33.67 -11.11 7.36
N TYR A 406 34.67 -10.24 7.18
CA TYR A 406 34.62 -9.11 6.25
C TYR A 406 34.31 -9.50 4.79
N ALA A 407 34.75 -10.67 4.31
CA ALA A 407 34.45 -11.15 2.96
C ALA A 407 32.96 -11.49 2.82
N MET A 408 32.37 -12.16 3.81
CA MET A 408 30.93 -12.45 3.82
C MET A 408 30.10 -11.17 3.92
N GLN A 409 30.49 -10.23 4.78
CA GLN A 409 29.81 -8.94 4.91
C GLN A 409 29.89 -8.11 3.62
N ASN A 410 31.00 -8.15 2.88
CA ASN A 410 31.13 -7.48 1.57
C ASN A 410 30.15 -8.04 0.52
N ILE A 411 29.99 -9.37 0.48
CA ILE A 411 29.00 -9.99 -0.41
C ILE A 411 27.57 -9.72 0.05
N ALA A 412 27.30 -9.80 1.35
CA ALA A 412 25.99 -9.46 1.91
C ALA A 412 25.58 -8.02 1.55
N GLY A 413 26.51 -7.06 1.67
CA GLY A 413 26.30 -5.67 1.24
C GLY A 413 25.94 -5.56 -0.24
N LYS A 414 26.64 -6.29 -1.13
CA LYS A 414 26.33 -6.31 -2.58
C LYS A 414 24.98 -6.95 -2.89
N LEU A 415 24.52 -7.87 -2.05
CA LEU A 415 23.21 -8.52 -2.14
C LEU A 415 22.10 -7.73 -1.42
N ASN A 416 22.41 -6.56 -0.84
CA ASN A 416 21.51 -5.79 0.03
C ASN A 416 20.92 -6.64 1.18
N ILE A 417 21.69 -7.61 1.67
CA ILE A 417 21.36 -8.42 2.85
C ILE A 417 21.91 -7.68 4.07
N LYS A 418 21.07 -7.47 5.08
CA LYS A 418 21.51 -6.87 6.34
C LYS A 418 22.49 -7.84 7.01
N PHE A 419 23.57 -7.33 7.59
CA PHE A 419 24.48 -8.12 8.39
C PHE A 419 24.75 -7.43 9.73
N LYS A 420 25.13 -8.21 10.74
CA LYS A 420 25.51 -7.70 12.05
C LYS A 420 26.73 -8.46 12.56
N PRO A 421 27.85 -7.75 12.87
CA PRO A 421 28.98 -8.33 13.56
C PRO A 421 28.67 -8.58 15.04
N ILE A 422 29.42 -9.45 15.69
CA ILE A 422 29.21 -9.88 17.07
C ILE A 422 30.13 -9.12 18.00
N LEU A 423 31.38 -8.89 17.58
CA LEU A 423 32.42 -8.24 18.39
C LEU A 423 32.99 -6.95 17.76
N GLU A 424 33.01 -6.78 16.43
CA GLU A 424 33.67 -5.65 15.75
C GLU A 424 32.70 -4.57 15.19
N LYS A 425 33.25 -3.39 14.84
CA LYS A 425 32.50 -2.25 14.24
C LYS A 425 31.92 -2.61 12.87
N GLU A 426 30.74 -2.06 12.54
CA GLU A 426 30.11 -2.18 11.22
C GLU A 426 31.06 -1.72 10.08
N ILE A 427 31.06 -2.44 8.95
CA ILE A 427 31.81 -2.04 7.75
C ILE A 427 31.29 -0.71 7.22
N SER A 428 32.20 0.22 6.95
CA SER A 428 31.91 1.54 6.36
C SER A 428 32.08 1.60 4.83
N ASP A 429 32.85 0.67 4.24
CA ASP A 429 33.30 0.76 2.85
C ASP A 429 33.24 -0.60 2.13
N LEU A 430 32.58 -0.65 0.97
CA LEU A 430 32.66 -1.77 0.01
C LEU A 430 34.02 -1.74 -0.69
N ILE A 431 34.78 -2.84 -0.57
CA ILE A 431 36.12 -2.95 -1.14
C ILE A 431 36.11 -3.89 -2.35
N LYS A 432 36.69 -3.44 -3.46
CA LYS A 432 36.97 -4.29 -4.64
C LYS A 432 38.42 -4.77 -4.60
N TRP A 433 38.61 -6.07 -4.54
CA TRP A 433 39.94 -6.69 -4.50
C TRP A 433 40.43 -7.08 -5.90
N LYS A 434 41.73 -6.90 -6.16
CA LYS A 434 42.43 -7.46 -7.32
C LYS A 434 43.54 -8.40 -6.83
N ILE A 435 43.85 -9.42 -7.62
CA ILE A 435 44.88 -10.41 -7.30
C ILE A 435 46.20 -9.98 -7.96
N TYR A 436 47.31 -10.13 -7.25
CA TYR A 436 48.66 -9.86 -7.76
C TYR A 436 49.66 -10.91 -7.26
N CYS A 437 50.72 -11.12 -8.02
CA CYS A 437 51.83 -11.97 -7.59
C CYS A 437 52.90 -11.12 -6.87
N PRO A 438 53.28 -11.44 -5.62
CA PRO A 438 54.36 -10.70 -4.95
C PRO A 438 55.76 -10.98 -5.53
N GLY A 439 55.95 -12.12 -6.21
CA GLY A 439 57.20 -12.49 -6.89
C GLY A 439 57.42 -11.71 -8.18
N CYS A 440 56.67 -12.03 -9.23
CA CYS A 440 56.80 -11.39 -10.55
C CYS A 440 56.02 -10.07 -10.74
N LYS A 441 55.28 -9.60 -9.73
CA LYS A 441 54.48 -8.36 -9.73
C LYS A 441 53.33 -8.29 -10.74
N GLU A 442 53.01 -9.38 -11.43
CA GLU A 442 51.88 -9.46 -12.36
C GLU A 442 50.54 -9.27 -11.64
N SER A 443 49.61 -8.53 -12.24
CA SER A 443 48.25 -8.32 -11.71
C SER A 443 47.21 -9.01 -12.56
N PHE A 444 46.31 -9.77 -11.93
CA PHE A 444 45.33 -10.60 -12.63
C PHE A 444 43.95 -9.94 -12.57
N ASN A 445 43.34 -9.75 -13.76
CA ASN A 445 41.97 -9.22 -13.87
C ASN A 445 40.90 -10.28 -13.58
N ASN A 446 41.20 -11.56 -13.83
CA ASN A 446 40.36 -12.72 -13.50
C ASN A 446 41.05 -13.57 -12.44
N ILE A 447 40.27 -14.27 -11.61
CA ILE A 447 40.79 -15.13 -10.55
C ILE A 447 41.48 -16.36 -11.18
N PRO A 448 42.78 -16.56 -10.99
CA PRO A 448 43.46 -17.75 -11.49
C PRO A 448 42.91 -19.01 -10.83
N LYS A 449 42.84 -20.13 -11.57
CA LYS A 449 42.29 -21.41 -11.07
C LYS A 449 43.05 -21.97 -9.86
N THR A 450 44.31 -21.55 -9.68
CA THR A 450 45.19 -21.96 -8.59
C THR A 450 45.66 -20.74 -7.80
N LYS A 451 45.90 -20.90 -6.49
CA LYS A 451 46.49 -19.84 -5.64
C LYS A 451 47.98 -19.57 -5.94
N ILE A 452 48.52 -20.24 -6.94
CA ILE A 452 49.92 -20.18 -7.38
C ILE A 452 50.01 -19.37 -8.67
N CYS A 453 50.98 -18.45 -8.73
CA CYS A 453 51.24 -17.66 -9.92
C CYS A 453 51.70 -18.56 -11.08
N PRO A 454 51.04 -18.50 -12.25
CA PRO A 454 51.44 -19.29 -13.41
C PRO A 454 52.81 -18.89 -13.99
N ASN A 455 53.28 -17.67 -13.72
CA ASN A 455 54.55 -17.17 -14.26
C ASN A 455 55.78 -17.51 -13.41
N CYS A 456 55.65 -17.55 -12.07
CA CYS A 456 56.83 -17.71 -11.20
C CYS A 456 56.62 -18.64 -10.00
N GLY A 457 55.49 -19.35 -9.92
CA GLY A 457 55.24 -20.35 -8.88
C GLY A 457 55.01 -19.79 -7.46
N THR A 458 54.98 -18.46 -7.28
CA THR A 458 54.76 -17.84 -5.97
C THR A 458 53.27 -17.79 -5.61
N ASN A 459 52.95 -17.93 -4.32
CA ASN A 459 51.58 -17.76 -3.82
C ASN A 459 51.06 -16.34 -4.09
N LEU A 460 49.89 -16.26 -4.72
CA LEU A 460 49.22 -15.02 -5.07
C LEU A 460 48.65 -14.33 -3.82
N LYS A 461 48.67 -13.00 -3.84
CA LYS A 461 48.08 -12.14 -2.79
C LYS A 461 47.01 -11.23 -3.41
N ARG A 462 46.12 -10.67 -2.57
CA ARG A 462 45.14 -9.67 -3.00
C ARG A 462 45.52 -8.28 -2.52
N PHE A 463 45.18 -7.26 -3.29
CA PHE A 463 45.30 -5.85 -2.90
C PHE A 463 43.98 -5.10 -3.19
N SER A 464 43.72 -4.05 -2.42
CA SER A 464 42.51 -3.24 -2.61
C SER A 464 42.65 -2.33 -3.83
N SER A 465 41.70 -2.40 -4.76
CA SER A 465 41.76 -1.67 -6.04
C SER A 465 40.83 -0.45 -6.08
N LYS A 466 39.67 -0.52 -5.42
CA LYS A 466 38.71 0.58 -5.22
C LYS A 466 37.96 0.41 -3.90
N LYS A 467 37.67 1.53 -3.24
CA LYS A 467 36.80 1.62 -2.06
C LYS A 467 35.56 2.44 -2.43
N THR A 468 34.38 2.04 -1.98
CA THR A 468 33.12 2.76 -2.18
C THR A 468 32.36 2.78 -0.86
N LYS A 469 31.96 3.95 -0.37
CA LYS A 469 31.17 4.04 0.87
C LYS A 469 29.82 3.36 0.69
N ILE A 470 29.39 2.63 1.72
CA ILE A 470 28.08 1.95 1.78
C ILE A 470 26.94 2.97 1.83
#